data_AF-A0AA95MC68-F1
#
_entry.id   AF-A0AA95MC68-F1
#
_cell.length_a   1.000
_cell.length_b   1.000
_cell.length_c   1.000
_cell.angle_alpha   90.00
_cell.angle_beta   90.00
_cell.angle_gamma   90.00
#
_symmetry.space_group_name_H-M   'P 1'
#
loop_
_entity.id
_entity.type
_entity.pdbx_description
1 polymer ?
#
loop_
_entity_poly.entity_id
_entity_poly.type
_entity_poly.pdbx_seq_one_letter_code
_entity_poly.pdbx_strand_id
1 'polypeptide(L)'
;MQKTIINKLSTTDELNFFERFTKSSVWPAYVGCLLAFIYAVFVRFYQAAGGMIGMPGEMKDPTTIYMGSYIAGVLIMFCGFALITLTKPWSRIVPLKVPLIGGRKIHPLIVLTPTLVGTAFLIAHGVSGMITRALLLADIITLDFPGFVEVNVRELALWELFFYEPWFVLLGIMAGLTASHYVQASGIRQSTFRRGTILILIMVFLLTALFVASIIFDFTDKLSF
;
A
#
# COMPACT_ATOMS: atom_id res chain seq x y z
N MET A 1 57.53 7.64 26.60
CA MET A 1 56.66 8.01 25.45
C MET A 1 55.53 7.00 25.38
N GLN A 2 54.39 7.32 26.00
CA GLN A 2 53.25 6.42 26.17
C GLN A 2 52.36 6.51 24.92
N LYS A 3 52.25 5.40 24.19
CA LYS A 3 51.48 5.32 22.94
C LYS A 3 50.00 5.25 23.31
N THR A 4 49.30 6.37 23.18
CA THR A 4 47.85 6.47 23.38
C THR A 4 47.15 5.59 22.34
N ILE A 5 46.67 4.43 22.77
CA ILE A 5 45.73 3.61 22.00
C ILE A 5 44.42 4.39 22.01
N ILE A 6 44.19 5.18 20.96
CA ILE A 6 42.87 5.73 20.68
C ILE A 6 42.00 4.52 20.38
N ASN A 7 41.23 4.11 21.38
CA ASN A 7 40.11 3.21 21.20
C ASN A 7 39.27 3.79 20.07
N LYS A 8 39.34 3.12 18.92
CA LYS A 8 38.38 3.27 17.84
C LYS A 8 37.07 2.80 18.45
N LEU A 9 36.33 3.72 19.09
CA LEU A 9 34.95 3.49 19.46
C LEU A 9 34.28 3.04 18.17
N SER A 10 34.01 1.75 18.10
CA SER A 10 33.09 1.18 17.14
C SER A 10 31.79 1.95 17.37
N THR A 11 31.55 2.97 16.57
CA THR A 11 30.22 3.52 16.35
C THR A 11 29.45 2.47 15.56
N THR A 12 29.20 1.33 16.22
CA THR A 12 28.08 0.46 15.89
C THR A 12 26.87 1.34 16.07
N ASP A 13 26.44 1.95 14.97
CA ASP A 13 25.25 2.77 14.84
C ASP A 13 24.12 1.94 15.47
N GLU A 14 23.74 2.28 16.71
CA GLU A 14 22.77 1.49 17.44
C GLU A 14 21.46 1.52 16.66
N LEU A 15 20.97 0.33 16.29
CA LEU A 15 19.73 0.21 15.57
C LEU A 15 18.59 0.64 16.49
N ASN A 16 17.71 1.54 16.05
CA ASN A 16 16.52 1.88 16.82
C ASN A 16 15.51 0.71 16.83
N PHE A 17 14.45 0.83 17.63
CA PHE A 17 13.42 -0.23 17.74
C PHE A 17 12.83 -0.61 16.38
N PHE A 18 12.47 0.37 15.55
CA PHE A 18 11.87 0.14 14.24
C PHE A 18 12.82 -0.60 13.29
N GLU A 19 14.09 -0.22 13.27
CA GLU A 19 15.14 -0.87 12.48
C GLU A 19 15.32 -2.33 12.90
N ARG A 20 15.44 -2.60 14.20
CA ARG A 20 15.55 -3.98 14.72
C ARG A 20 14.33 -4.81 14.33
N PHE A 21 13.13 -4.24 14.49
CA PHE A 21 11.87 -4.89 14.18
C PHE A 21 11.78 -5.26 12.69
N THR A 22 12.01 -4.30 11.79
CA THR A 22 11.88 -4.50 10.34
C THR A 22 12.99 -5.39 9.77
N LYS A 23 14.16 -5.45 10.42
CA LYS A 23 15.25 -6.36 10.00
C LYS A 23 14.88 -7.83 10.14
N SER A 24 14.14 -8.21 11.19
CA SER A 24 13.75 -9.60 11.46
C SER A 24 12.32 -9.96 11.01
N SER A 25 11.46 -8.96 10.80
CA SER A 25 10.04 -9.19 10.52
C SER A 25 9.77 -9.46 9.04
N VAL A 26 9.73 -10.74 8.68
CA VAL A 26 9.22 -11.21 7.38
C VAL A 26 7.71 -11.44 7.38
N TRP A 27 7.11 -11.57 8.56
CA TRP A 27 5.68 -11.82 8.75
C TRP A 27 4.74 -10.81 8.04
N PRO A 28 5.06 -9.50 7.90
CA PRO A 28 4.17 -8.54 7.25
C PRO A 28 3.89 -8.90 5.79
N ALA A 29 4.84 -9.55 5.10
CA ALA A 29 4.63 -10.01 3.74
C ALA A 29 3.58 -11.13 3.65
N TYR A 30 3.62 -12.06 4.61
CA TYR A 30 2.67 -13.18 4.66
C TYR A 30 1.27 -12.70 5.05
N VAL A 31 1.18 -11.82 6.04
CA VAL A 31 -0.10 -11.22 6.44
C VAL A 31 -0.64 -10.32 5.33
N GLY A 32 0.18 -9.48 4.71
CA GLY A 32 -0.21 -8.66 3.56
C GLY A 32 -0.71 -9.50 2.38
N CYS A 33 -0.01 -10.61 2.07
CA CYS A 33 -0.46 -11.56 1.05
C CYS A 33 -1.81 -12.19 1.42
N LEU A 34 -1.97 -12.67 2.65
CA LEU A 34 -3.22 -13.26 3.12
C LEU A 34 -4.39 -12.26 3.04
N LEU A 35 -4.18 -11.02 3.50
CA LEU A 35 -5.17 -9.94 3.42
C LEU A 35 -5.55 -9.60 1.97
N ALA A 36 -4.56 -9.58 1.07
CA ALA A 36 -4.78 -9.38 -0.35
C ALA A 36 -5.68 -10.48 -0.93
N PHE A 37 -5.42 -11.73 -0.59
CA PHE A 37 -6.19 -12.88 -1.06
C PHE A 37 -7.61 -12.89 -0.52
N ILE A 38 -7.78 -12.70 0.79
CA ILE A 38 -9.10 -12.67 1.42
C ILE A 38 -9.96 -11.61 0.73
N TYR A 39 -9.44 -10.41 0.57
CA TYR A 39 -10.20 -9.32 -0.03
C TYR A 39 -10.44 -9.53 -1.53
N ALA A 40 -9.43 -9.98 -2.28
CA ALA A 40 -9.59 -10.27 -3.70
C ALA A 40 -10.65 -11.35 -3.94
N VAL A 41 -10.67 -12.42 -3.16
CA VAL A 41 -11.62 -13.53 -3.33
C VAL A 41 -13.01 -13.16 -2.82
N PHE A 42 -13.13 -12.76 -1.55
CA PHE A 42 -14.42 -12.61 -0.88
C PHE A 42 -15.13 -11.30 -1.21
N VAL A 43 -14.39 -10.28 -1.64
CA VAL A 43 -14.98 -8.99 -2.02
C VAL A 43 -14.94 -8.84 -3.53
N ARG A 44 -13.77 -8.83 -4.15
CA ARG A 44 -13.63 -8.42 -5.56
C ARG A 44 -14.12 -9.45 -6.55
N PHE A 45 -13.71 -10.71 -6.44
CA PHE A 45 -14.22 -11.77 -7.32
C PHE A 45 -15.67 -12.11 -7.02
N TYR A 46 -16.11 -11.98 -5.77
CA TYR A 46 -17.53 -12.06 -5.44
C TYR A 46 -18.34 -10.97 -6.15
N GLN A 47 -17.91 -9.70 -6.09
CA GLN A 47 -18.53 -8.59 -6.83
C GLN A 47 -18.48 -8.81 -8.35
N ALA A 48 -17.37 -9.35 -8.87
CA ALA A 48 -17.23 -9.70 -10.29
C ALA A 48 -18.22 -10.80 -10.74
N ALA A 49 -18.62 -11.67 -9.81
CA ALA A 49 -19.61 -12.72 -10.04
C ALA A 49 -21.07 -12.26 -9.82
N GLY A 50 -21.31 -10.95 -9.64
CA GLY A 50 -22.64 -10.39 -9.40
C GLY A 50 -23.03 -10.27 -7.93
N GLY A 51 -22.11 -10.52 -7.01
CA GLY A 51 -22.32 -10.35 -5.58
C GLY A 51 -22.44 -8.88 -5.16
N MET A 52 -23.23 -8.60 -4.12
CA MET A 52 -23.59 -7.24 -3.70
C MET A 52 -22.97 -6.80 -2.36
N ILE A 53 -21.95 -7.52 -1.86
CA ILE A 53 -21.29 -7.15 -0.60
C ILE A 53 -20.70 -5.74 -0.73
N GLY A 54 -21.10 -4.85 0.17
CA GLY A 54 -20.63 -3.47 0.21
C GLY A 54 -21.20 -2.57 -0.88
N MET A 55 -22.26 -2.99 -1.57
CA MET A 55 -22.93 -2.20 -2.62
C MET A 55 -24.42 -2.06 -2.29
N PRO A 56 -24.79 -1.13 -1.39
CA PRO A 56 -26.17 -0.97 -0.94
C PRO A 56 -26.95 -0.09 -1.92
N GLY A 57 -27.10 -0.55 -3.17
CA GLY A 57 -27.76 0.19 -4.23
C GLY A 57 -27.81 -0.55 -5.56
N GLU A 58 -28.57 0.01 -6.51
CA GLU A 58 -28.69 -0.50 -7.87
C GLU A 58 -27.77 0.27 -8.82
N MET A 59 -26.97 -0.48 -9.59
CA MET A 59 -26.00 0.10 -10.52
C MET A 59 -26.65 0.44 -11.86
N LYS A 60 -26.30 1.58 -12.45
CA LYS A 60 -26.74 1.95 -13.81
C LYS A 60 -26.20 1.01 -14.89
N ASP A 61 -24.93 0.62 -14.76
CA ASP A 61 -24.31 -0.40 -15.58
C ASP A 61 -23.53 -1.38 -14.70
N PRO A 62 -24.11 -2.55 -14.38
CA PRO A 62 -23.44 -3.55 -13.55
C PRO A 62 -22.21 -4.15 -14.23
N THR A 63 -22.15 -4.17 -15.56
CA THR A 63 -21.06 -4.78 -16.34
C THR A 63 -19.72 -4.10 -16.06
N THR A 64 -19.72 -2.77 -15.98
CA THR A 64 -18.52 -1.98 -15.69
C THR A 64 -17.96 -2.31 -14.31
N ILE A 65 -18.81 -2.51 -13.30
CA ILE A 65 -18.37 -2.93 -11.96
C ILE A 65 -17.86 -4.36 -11.95
N TYR A 66 -18.53 -5.27 -12.65
CA TYR A 66 -18.09 -6.67 -12.66
C TYR A 66 -16.68 -6.80 -13.24
N MET A 67 -16.42 -6.13 -14.37
CA MET A 67 -15.11 -6.10 -14.98
C MET A 67 -14.09 -5.37 -14.11
N GLY A 68 -14.46 -4.19 -13.57
CA GLY A 68 -13.59 -3.41 -12.69
C GLY A 68 -13.17 -4.19 -11.45
N SER A 69 -14.12 -4.87 -10.80
CA SER A 69 -13.87 -5.73 -9.65
C SER A 69 -13.03 -6.96 -10.01
N TYR A 70 -13.23 -7.58 -11.18
CA TYR A 70 -12.37 -8.67 -11.64
C TYR A 70 -10.92 -8.21 -11.80
N ILE A 71 -10.69 -7.12 -12.53
CA ILE A 71 -9.35 -6.55 -12.76
C ILE A 71 -8.71 -6.16 -11.42
N ALA A 72 -9.47 -5.49 -10.54
CA ALA A 72 -8.99 -5.12 -9.22
C ALA A 72 -8.58 -6.35 -8.39
N GLY A 73 -9.39 -7.41 -8.40
CA GLY A 73 -9.09 -8.67 -7.71
C GLY A 73 -7.78 -9.30 -8.19
N VAL A 74 -7.57 -9.37 -9.51
CA VAL A 74 -6.32 -9.90 -10.10
C VAL A 74 -5.11 -9.05 -9.69
N LEU A 75 -5.22 -7.72 -9.79
CA LEU A 75 -4.14 -6.81 -9.39
C LEU A 75 -3.80 -6.93 -7.91
N ILE A 76 -4.81 -7.02 -7.04
CA ILE A 76 -4.62 -7.17 -5.59
C ILE A 76 -3.93 -8.50 -5.27
N MET A 77 -4.34 -9.61 -5.91
CA MET A 77 -3.64 -10.90 -5.75
C MET A 77 -2.19 -10.81 -6.20
N PHE A 78 -1.92 -10.17 -7.34
CA PHE A 78 -0.57 -9.97 -7.83
C PHE A 78 0.29 -9.16 -6.84
N CYS A 79 -0.26 -8.10 -6.26
CA CYS A 79 0.37 -7.35 -5.17
C CYS A 79 0.67 -8.24 -3.96
N GLY A 80 -0.28 -9.10 -3.56
CA GLY A 80 -0.08 -10.07 -2.47
C GLY A 80 1.11 -11.00 -2.72
N PHE A 81 1.20 -11.56 -3.93
CA PHE A 81 2.36 -12.37 -4.34
C PHE A 81 3.65 -11.56 -4.37
N ALA A 82 3.61 -10.32 -4.87
CA ALA A 82 4.76 -9.43 -4.92
C ALA A 82 5.35 -9.20 -3.51
N LEU A 83 4.51 -9.03 -2.49
CA LEU A 83 4.95 -8.93 -1.09
C LEU A 83 5.75 -10.16 -0.64
N ILE A 84 5.30 -11.37 -0.98
CA ILE A 84 6.06 -12.60 -0.68
C ILE A 84 7.40 -12.57 -1.40
N THR A 85 7.43 -12.18 -2.68
CA THR A 85 8.67 -12.17 -3.46
C THR A 85 9.74 -11.27 -2.82
N LEU A 86 9.36 -10.10 -2.29
CA LEU A 86 10.27 -9.18 -1.58
C LEU A 86 11.00 -9.83 -0.39
N THR A 87 10.42 -10.85 0.24
CA THR A 87 11.10 -11.53 1.38
C THR A 87 12.10 -12.59 0.94
N LYS A 88 12.00 -13.11 -0.28
CA LYS A 88 12.78 -14.26 -0.71
C LYS A 88 14.12 -13.83 -1.30
N PRO A 89 15.21 -14.58 -1.04
CA PRO A 89 16.54 -14.23 -1.56
C PRO A 89 16.60 -14.25 -3.08
N TRP A 90 15.78 -15.08 -3.73
CA TRP A 90 15.73 -15.18 -5.19
C TRP A 90 15.09 -13.96 -5.88
N SER A 91 14.38 -13.07 -5.17
CA SER A 91 13.86 -11.84 -5.80
C SER A 91 14.91 -10.78 -6.07
N ARG A 92 16.15 -11.01 -5.58
CA ARG A 92 17.29 -10.11 -5.78
C ARG A 92 18.19 -10.54 -6.93
N ILE A 93 17.94 -11.71 -7.53
CA ILE A 93 18.79 -12.31 -8.56
C ILE A 93 17.88 -12.81 -9.68
N VAL A 94 18.19 -12.43 -10.91
CA VAL A 94 17.47 -12.93 -12.08
C VAL A 94 17.64 -14.46 -12.18
N PRO A 95 16.57 -15.24 -12.38
CA PRO A 95 16.69 -16.70 -12.50
C PRO A 95 17.68 -17.10 -13.59
N LEU A 96 18.49 -18.13 -13.34
CA LEU A 96 19.56 -18.58 -14.26
C LEU A 96 19.04 -19.00 -15.65
N LYS A 97 17.75 -19.38 -15.73
CA LYS A 97 17.10 -19.81 -16.99
C LYS A 97 16.71 -18.64 -17.91
N VAL A 98 16.80 -17.39 -17.45
CA VAL A 98 16.44 -16.23 -18.28
C VAL A 98 17.60 -15.93 -19.23
N PRO A 99 17.37 -15.96 -20.57
CA PRO A 99 18.41 -15.66 -21.54
C PRO A 99 18.95 -14.23 -21.34
N LEU A 100 20.25 -14.03 -21.62
CA LEU A 100 20.97 -12.74 -21.58
C LEU A 100 21.27 -12.13 -20.19
N ILE A 101 20.41 -12.34 -19.20
CA ILE A 101 20.50 -11.66 -17.88
C ILE A 101 20.46 -12.60 -16.66
N GLY A 102 20.35 -13.92 -16.87
CA GLY A 102 20.33 -14.89 -15.78
C GLY A 102 21.52 -14.78 -14.82
N GLY A 103 21.25 -14.88 -13.52
CA GLY A 103 22.27 -14.78 -12.46
C GLY A 103 22.70 -13.36 -12.09
N ARG A 104 22.25 -12.33 -12.82
CA ARG A 104 22.56 -10.92 -12.49
C ARG A 104 21.76 -10.45 -11.27
N LYS A 105 22.38 -9.59 -10.46
CA LYS A 105 21.69 -8.92 -9.34
C LYS A 105 20.68 -7.91 -9.88
N ILE A 106 19.47 -7.95 -9.35
CA ILE A 106 18.43 -6.97 -9.65
C ILE A 106 18.70 -5.72 -8.82
N HIS A 107 18.68 -4.55 -9.46
CA HIS A 107 18.87 -3.30 -8.73
C HIS A 107 17.73 -3.11 -7.71
N PRO A 108 18.00 -2.87 -6.41
CA PRO A 108 16.96 -2.85 -5.38
C PRO A 108 15.80 -1.89 -5.68
N LEU A 109 16.08 -0.74 -6.31
CA LEU A 109 15.05 0.25 -6.66
C LEU A 109 13.99 -0.29 -7.65
N ILE A 110 14.33 -1.24 -8.52
CA ILE A 110 13.37 -1.78 -9.50
C ILE A 110 12.19 -2.45 -8.78
N VAL A 111 12.47 -3.17 -7.69
CA VAL A 111 11.46 -3.87 -6.90
C VAL A 111 10.88 -2.95 -5.81
N LEU A 112 11.73 -2.09 -5.24
CA LEU A 112 11.36 -1.24 -4.13
C LEU A 112 10.44 -0.10 -4.54
N THR A 113 10.71 0.60 -5.66
CA THR A 113 9.93 1.75 -6.11
C THR A 113 8.44 1.44 -6.26
N PRO A 114 8.00 0.40 -7.01
CA PRO A 114 6.57 0.11 -7.13
C PRO A 114 5.93 -0.23 -5.78
N THR A 115 6.68 -0.90 -4.88
CA THR A 115 6.20 -1.23 -3.53
C THR A 115 6.02 0.02 -2.66
N LEU A 116 6.94 0.97 -2.73
CA LEU A 116 6.87 2.23 -2.00
C LEU A 116 5.76 3.14 -2.55
N VAL A 117 5.62 3.22 -3.87
CA VAL A 117 4.53 3.96 -4.52
C VAL A 117 3.19 3.35 -4.12
N GLY A 118 3.05 2.02 -4.20
CA GLY A 118 1.86 1.30 -3.76
C GLY A 118 1.58 1.52 -2.27
N THR A 119 2.59 1.41 -1.40
CA THR A 119 2.46 1.68 0.04
C THR A 119 1.88 3.07 0.29
N ALA A 120 2.45 4.09 -0.35
CA ALA A 120 2.00 5.46 -0.15
C ALA A 120 0.60 5.70 -0.68
N PHE A 121 0.29 5.18 -1.87
CA PHE A 121 -1.04 5.26 -2.45
C PHE A 121 -2.08 4.57 -1.57
N LEU A 122 -1.84 3.34 -1.11
CA LEU A 122 -2.78 2.57 -0.29
C LEU A 122 -3.08 3.26 1.05
N ILE A 123 -2.04 3.78 1.73
CA ILE A 123 -2.23 4.50 3.00
C ILE A 123 -2.96 5.82 2.75
N ALA A 124 -2.54 6.59 1.74
CA ALA A 124 -3.16 7.88 1.45
C ALA A 124 -4.62 7.73 1.03
N HIS A 125 -4.91 6.80 0.13
CA HIS A 125 -6.26 6.44 -0.29
C HIS A 125 -7.10 6.06 0.93
N GLY A 126 -6.67 5.07 1.72
CA GLY A 126 -7.38 4.60 2.90
C GLY A 126 -7.67 5.71 3.92
N VAL A 127 -6.67 6.49 4.29
CA VAL A 127 -6.85 7.57 5.29
C VAL A 127 -7.75 8.68 4.72
N SER A 128 -7.56 9.08 3.46
CA SER A 128 -8.40 10.10 2.83
C SER A 128 -9.87 9.66 2.70
N GLY A 129 -10.09 8.37 2.39
CA GLY A 129 -11.41 7.79 2.29
C GLY A 129 -12.10 7.75 3.64
N MET A 130 -11.40 7.31 4.70
CA MET A 130 -11.93 7.36 6.07
C MET A 130 -12.35 8.78 6.48
N ILE A 131 -11.49 9.78 6.24
CA ILE A 131 -11.80 11.19 6.54
C ILE A 131 -13.04 11.63 5.75
N THR A 132 -13.07 11.36 4.45
CA THR A 132 -14.16 11.74 3.55
C THR A 132 -15.49 11.11 4.00
N ARG A 133 -15.51 9.83 4.36
CA ARG A 133 -16.73 9.16 4.83
C ARG A 133 -17.16 9.65 6.20
N ALA A 134 -16.22 9.99 7.09
CA ALA A 134 -16.56 10.62 8.36
C ALA A 134 -17.21 12.00 8.15
N LEU A 135 -16.66 12.83 7.25
CA LEU A 135 -17.23 14.14 6.90
C LEU A 135 -18.61 14.01 6.25
N LEU A 136 -18.79 13.03 5.35
CA LEU A 136 -20.07 12.74 4.72
C LEU A 136 -21.13 12.30 5.75
N LEU A 137 -20.78 11.39 6.67
CA LEU A 137 -21.67 10.94 7.74
C LEU A 137 -21.99 12.03 8.78
N ALA A 138 -21.17 13.07 8.85
CA ALA A 138 -21.40 14.25 9.68
C ALA A 138 -22.17 15.36 8.94
N ASP A 139 -22.65 15.10 7.72
CA ASP A 139 -23.35 16.05 6.85
C ASP A 139 -22.54 17.34 6.55
N ILE A 140 -21.20 17.26 6.61
CA ILE A 140 -20.28 18.38 6.33
C ILE A 140 -20.04 18.55 4.83
N ILE A 141 -20.00 17.43 4.10
CA ILE A 141 -19.80 17.39 2.64
C ILE A 141 -20.90 16.56 1.99
N THR A 142 -21.11 16.79 0.70
CA THR A 142 -21.98 15.98 -0.15
C THR A 142 -21.15 15.31 -1.24
N LEU A 143 -21.49 14.07 -1.59
CA LEU A 143 -20.83 13.33 -2.66
C LEU A 143 -21.86 12.80 -3.63
N ASP A 144 -21.59 13.02 -4.92
CA ASP A 144 -22.39 12.47 -5.99
C ASP A 144 -21.94 11.05 -6.33
N PHE A 145 -22.91 10.16 -6.53
CA PHE A 145 -22.68 8.76 -6.89
C PHE A 145 -23.25 8.48 -8.28
N PRO A 146 -22.67 9.05 -9.35
CA PRO A 146 -23.25 9.03 -10.68
C PRO A 146 -23.41 7.62 -11.27
N GLY A 147 -22.68 6.62 -10.75
CA GLY A 147 -22.79 5.22 -11.17
C GLY A 147 -24.06 4.50 -10.68
N PHE A 148 -24.72 5.00 -9.63
CA PHE A 148 -25.88 4.35 -9.03
C PHE A 148 -27.20 4.95 -9.55
N VAL A 149 -28.21 4.10 -9.76
CA VAL A 149 -29.60 4.51 -9.96
C VAL A 149 -30.18 4.97 -8.62
N GLU A 150 -29.99 4.15 -7.59
CA GLU A 150 -30.35 4.41 -6.22
C GLU A 150 -29.26 3.86 -5.30
N VAL A 151 -28.90 4.60 -4.25
CA VAL A 151 -27.87 4.16 -3.29
C VAL A 151 -28.20 4.63 -1.89
N ASN A 152 -28.10 3.72 -0.93
CA ASN A 152 -28.10 4.07 0.49
C ASN A 152 -26.71 4.61 0.86
N VAL A 153 -26.57 5.94 0.75
CA VAL A 153 -25.32 6.65 1.02
C VAL A 153 -24.77 6.35 2.41
N ARG A 154 -25.64 6.24 3.42
CA ARG A 154 -25.22 5.98 4.81
C ARG A 154 -24.60 4.60 4.94
N GLU A 155 -25.26 3.58 4.40
CA GLU A 155 -24.76 2.20 4.46
C GLU A 155 -23.47 2.04 3.67
N LEU A 156 -23.38 2.68 2.50
CA LEU A 156 -22.16 2.67 1.69
C LEU A 156 -21.00 3.34 2.44
N ALA A 157 -21.24 4.50 3.05
CA ALA A 157 -20.24 5.21 3.82
C ALA A 157 -19.76 4.43 5.05
N LEU A 158 -20.66 3.72 5.74
CA LEU A 158 -20.30 2.87 6.88
C LEU A 158 -19.47 1.67 6.42
N TRP A 159 -19.87 0.99 5.34
CA TRP A 159 -19.09 -0.10 4.78
C TRP A 159 -17.68 0.36 4.40
N GLU A 160 -17.58 1.51 3.74
CA GLU A 160 -16.29 2.04 3.35
C GLU A 160 -15.42 2.43 4.55
N LEU A 161 -16.00 3.16 5.52
CA LEU A 161 -15.30 3.65 6.71
C LEU A 161 -14.78 2.51 7.60
N PHE A 162 -15.55 1.44 7.77
CA PHE A 162 -15.23 0.38 8.74
C PHE A 162 -14.55 -0.83 8.13
N PHE A 163 -14.70 -1.07 6.82
CA PHE A 163 -14.17 -2.27 6.18
C PHE A 163 -13.23 -1.95 5.01
N TYR A 164 -13.72 -1.20 4.03
CA TYR A 164 -12.96 -0.97 2.79
C TYR A 164 -11.68 -0.16 3.04
N GLU A 165 -11.80 1.03 3.61
CA GLU A 165 -10.69 1.96 3.78
C GLU A 165 -9.67 1.48 4.82
N PRO A 166 -10.07 0.92 5.99
CA PRO A 166 -9.13 0.32 6.92
C PRO A 166 -8.32 -0.84 6.31
N TRP A 167 -8.92 -1.61 5.39
CA TRP A 167 -8.20 -2.67 4.69
C TRP A 167 -7.07 -2.11 3.81
N PHE A 168 -7.31 -0.99 3.10
CA PHE A 168 -6.28 -0.31 2.31
C PHE A 168 -5.13 0.20 3.19
N VAL A 169 -5.44 0.84 4.32
CA VAL A 169 -4.42 1.31 5.28
C VAL A 169 -3.60 0.14 5.80
N LEU A 170 -4.26 -0.94 6.23
CA LEU A 170 -3.58 -2.12 6.77
C LEU A 170 -2.65 -2.77 5.73
N LEU A 171 -3.13 -2.97 4.51
CA LEU A 171 -2.32 -3.51 3.42
C LEU A 171 -1.14 -2.60 3.08
N GLY A 172 -1.35 -1.28 3.07
CA GLY A 172 -0.30 -0.29 2.88
C GLY A 172 0.78 -0.37 3.97
N ILE A 173 0.40 -0.49 5.24
CA ILE A 173 1.35 -0.69 6.35
C ILE A 173 2.13 -2.00 6.17
N MET A 174 1.46 -3.10 5.82
CA MET A 174 2.12 -4.38 5.57
C MET A 174 3.12 -4.29 4.41
N ALA A 175 2.77 -3.59 3.34
CA ALA A 175 3.65 -3.33 2.20
C ALA A 175 4.87 -2.48 2.60
N GLY A 176 4.66 -1.41 3.38
CA GLY A 176 5.74 -0.55 3.87
C GLY A 176 6.72 -1.27 4.80
N LEU A 177 6.22 -2.13 5.69
CA LEU A 177 7.05 -2.98 6.55
C LEU A 177 7.84 -4.00 5.73
N THR A 178 7.21 -4.60 4.72
CA THR A 178 7.87 -5.54 3.80
C THR A 178 8.97 -4.86 2.98
N ALA A 179 8.70 -3.65 2.46
CA ALA A 179 9.69 -2.82 1.78
C ALA A 179 10.86 -2.47 2.71
N SER A 180 10.58 -2.12 3.96
CA SER A 180 11.59 -1.81 4.97
C SER A 180 12.50 -3.00 5.28
N HIS A 181 11.92 -4.19 5.38
CA HIS A 181 12.68 -5.44 5.49
C HIS A 181 13.56 -5.67 4.26
N TYR A 182 12.99 -5.53 3.05
CA TYR A 182 13.72 -5.74 1.80
C TYR A 182 14.93 -4.81 1.67
N VAL A 183 14.79 -3.52 2.01
CA VAL A 183 15.88 -2.54 1.97
C VAL A 183 17.04 -2.95 2.86
N GLN A 184 16.75 -3.35 4.10
CA GLN A 184 17.77 -3.77 5.05
C GLN A 184 18.43 -5.09 4.66
N ALA A 185 17.64 -6.05 4.18
CA ALA A 185 18.16 -7.32 3.68
C ALA A 185 18.97 -7.17 2.37
N SER A 186 18.79 -6.06 1.64
CA SER A 186 19.56 -5.71 0.45
C SER A 186 20.89 -5.00 0.78
N GLY A 187 21.21 -4.80 2.05
CA GLY A 187 22.49 -4.21 2.48
C GLY A 187 22.59 -2.70 2.26
N ILE A 188 21.46 -2.00 2.11
CA ILE A 188 21.44 -0.53 2.00
C ILE A 188 21.93 0.09 3.32
N ARG A 189 22.73 1.16 3.21
CA ARG A 189 23.28 1.89 4.35
C ARG A 189 22.16 2.41 5.26
N GLN A 190 22.33 2.29 6.58
CA GLN A 190 21.32 2.70 7.57
C GLN A 190 20.92 4.17 7.47
N SER A 191 21.86 5.08 7.22
CA SER A 191 21.55 6.49 6.98
C SER A 191 20.61 6.71 5.79
N THR A 192 20.76 5.92 4.73
CA THR A 192 19.91 5.98 3.53
C THR A 192 18.54 5.41 3.84
N PHE A 193 18.46 4.31 4.60
CA PHE A 193 17.20 3.77 5.08
C PHE A 193 16.42 4.80 5.91
N ARG A 194 17.05 5.41 6.93
CA ARG A 194 16.42 6.45 7.77
C ARG A 194 15.89 7.62 6.94
N ARG A 195 16.70 8.16 6.02
CA ARG A 195 16.27 9.25 5.11
C ARG A 195 15.12 8.82 4.21
N GLY A 196 15.18 7.61 3.65
CA GLY A 196 14.12 7.05 2.82
C GLY A 196 12.80 6.90 3.60
N THR A 197 12.86 6.44 4.85
CA THR A 197 11.70 6.34 5.74
C THR A 197 11.08 7.70 6.02
N ILE A 198 11.89 8.75 6.25
CA ILE A 198 11.37 10.11 6.42
C ILE A 198 10.70 10.60 5.13
N LEU A 199 11.34 10.41 3.98
CA LEU A 199 10.81 10.84 2.68
C LEU A 199 9.48 10.15 2.36
N ILE A 200 9.34 8.85 2.61
CA ILE A 200 8.08 8.14 2.35
C ILE A 200 6.97 8.61 3.29
N LEU A 201 7.28 8.91 4.56
CA LEU A 201 6.30 9.45 5.52
C LEU A 201 5.82 10.85 5.10
N ILE A 202 6.74 11.72 4.66
CA ILE A 202 6.38 13.03 4.10
C ILE A 202 5.50 12.86 2.86
N MET A 203 5.87 11.95 1.95
CA MET A 203 5.11 11.70 0.74
C MET A 203 3.70 11.18 1.04
N VAL A 204 3.56 10.25 1.99
CA VAL A 204 2.24 9.77 2.48
C VAL A 204 1.43 10.93 3.03
N PHE A 205 2.01 11.74 3.92
CA PHE A 205 1.32 12.89 4.52
C PHE A 205 0.83 13.88 3.45
N LEU A 206 1.70 14.25 2.51
CA LEU A 206 1.36 15.19 1.44
C LEU A 206 0.31 14.61 0.49
N LEU A 207 0.40 13.32 0.15
CA LEU A 207 -0.57 12.67 -0.73
C LEU A 207 -1.94 12.55 -0.06
N THR A 208 -1.99 12.20 1.23
CA THR A 208 -3.24 12.19 2.02
C THR A 208 -3.84 13.59 2.08
N ALA A 209 -3.04 14.61 2.39
CA ALA A 209 -3.50 15.99 2.45
C ALA A 209 -4.03 16.46 1.09
N LEU A 210 -3.35 16.09 0.00
CA LEU A 210 -3.79 16.37 -1.36
C LEU A 210 -5.14 15.71 -1.65
N PHE A 211 -5.30 14.41 -1.39
CA PHE A 211 -6.57 13.70 -1.63
C PHE A 211 -7.73 14.29 -0.83
N VAL A 212 -7.51 14.57 0.46
CA VAL A 212 -8.53 15.21 1.32
C VAL A 212 -8.90 16.59 0.79
N ALA A 213 -7.91 17.42 0.44
CA ALA A 213 -8.16 18.75 -0.11
C ALA A 213 -8.87 18.67 -1.47
N SER A 214 -8.49 17.74 -2.34
CA SER A 214 -9.12 17.52 -3.64
C SER A 214 -10.61 17.21 -3.51
N ILE A 215 -10.98 16.42 -2.51
CA ILE A 215 -12.38 16.05 -2.25
C ILE A 215 -13.15 17.22 -1.61
N ILE A 216 -12.58 17.89 -0.60
CA ILE A 216 -13.27 18.98 0.12
C ILE A 216 -13.49 20.20 -0.76
N PHE A 217 -12.50 20.56 -1.58
CA PHE A 217 -12.53 21.77 -2.41
C PHE A 217 -12.92 21.50 -3.86
N ASP A 218 -13.32 20.27 -4.18
CA ASP A 218 -13.69 19.82 -5.52
C ASP A 218 -12.69 20.25 -6.59
N PHE A 219 -11.40 19.97 -6.36
CA PHE A 219 -10.35 20.22 -7.36
C PHE A 219 -10.44 19.25 -8.56
N THR A 220 -11.38 18.30 -8.54
CA THR A 220 -11.59 17.27 -9.54
C THR A 220 -11.83 17.85 -10.94
N ASP A 221 -12.58 18.95 -11.03
CA ASP A 221 -12.80 19.67 -12.30
C ASP A 221 -11.57 20.44 -12.80
N LYS A 222 -10.61 20.75 -11.93
CA LYS A 222 -9.46 21.62 -12.23
C LYS A 222 -8.15 20.87 -12.50
N LEU A 223 -8.11 19.55 -12.28
CA LEU A 223 -6.93 18.71 -12.47
C LEU A 223 -7.08 17.68 -13.61
N SER A 224 -8.10 17.85 -14.47
CA SER A 224 -8.19 17.11 -15.72
C SER A 224 -7.05 17.53 -16.67
N PHE A 225 -6.04 16.67 -16.78
CA PHE A 225 -5.07 16.67 -17.87
C PHE A 225 -5.55 15.75 -18.99
#